data_AF-A0A960G3W0-F1
#
_entry.id   AF-A0A960G3W0-F1
#
_cell.length_a   1.000
_cell.length_b   1.000
_cell.length_c   1.000
_cell.angle_alpha   90.00
_cell.angle_beta   90.00
_cell.angle_gamma   90.00
#
_symmetry.space_group_name_H-M   'P 1'
#
loop_
_entity.id
_entity.type
_entity.pdbx_description
1 polymer ?
#
loop_
_entity_poly.entity_id
_entity_poly.type
_entity_poly.pdbx_seq_one_letter_code
_entity_poly.pdbx_strand_id
1 'polypeptide(L)'
;MEGDGVSIVESDARGFPEPPFSRGEEWGDGPAPYEPGEAPYRPGDRTPPQDMAAEQSVLGSMLLSKDAIADVAESLRGHDFYRPSHEIIHDAIIDLYGRGEPADPVTVAAELGRRGELERVGGAPYLHTLSANVPIAANAGYYAEIVR
;
A
#
# COMPACT_ATOMS: atom_id res chain seq x y z
N MET A 1 41.83 -3.83 -46.22
CA MET A 1 41.92 -5.19 -45.68
C MET A 1 42.99 -5.13 -44.62
N GLU A 2 42.77 -5.18 -43.31
CA GLU A 2 41.63 -5.39 -42.42
C GLU A 2 42.23 -5.07 -41.02
N GLY A 3 41.64 -4.18 -40.23
CA GLY A 3 40.91 -4.59 -39.04
C GLY A 3 41.63 -4.13 -37.76
N ASP A 4 41.50 -2.84 -37.41
CA ASP A 4 41.87 -2.35 -36.08
C ASP A 4 40.89 -2.93 -35.04
N GLY A 5 41.43 -3.72 -34.11
CA GLY A 5 40.72 -4.25 -32.97
C GLY A 5 40.38 -3.12 -31.98
N VAL A 6 39.08 -2.89 -31.79
CA VAL A 6 38.54 -1.94 -30.83
C VAL A 6 39.03 -2.28 -29.42
N SER A 7 39.69 -1.31 -28.79
CA SER A 7 39.99 -1.27 -27.37
C SER A 7 38.69 -1.25 -26.56
N ILE A 8 38.59 -2.11 -25.54
CA ILE A 8 37.60 -1.98 -24.47
C ILE A 8 38.04 -0.78 -23.62
N VAL A 9 37.58 0.40 -24.00
CA VAL A 9 37.62 1.60 -23.15
C VAL A 9 36.53 1.46 -22.09
N GLU A 10 36.91 1.84 -20.87
CA GLU A 10 36.06 2.05 -19.70
C GLU A 10 34.66 2.55 -20.09
N SER A 11 33.62 1.79 -19.72
CA SER A 11 32.26 2.24 -19.92
C SER A 11 31.93 3.29 -18.87
N ASP A 12 32.20 4.52 -19.28
CA ASP A 12 31.60 5.78 -18.86
C ASP A 12 30.26 5.61 -18.15
N ALA A 13 30.26 5.95 -16.86
CA ALA A 13 29.09 6.15 -16.03
C ALA A 13 28.32 7.35 -16.57
N ARG A 14 27.52 7.12 -17.63
CA ARG A 14 26.63 8.13 -18.16
C ARG A 14 25.57 8.46 -17.11
N GLY A 15 25.74 9.64 -16.53
CA GLY A 15 24.96 10.19 -15.45
C GLY A 15 23.47 10.18 -15.73
N PHE A 16 22.72 9.82 -14.69
CA PHE A 16 21.32 10.20 -14.57
C PHE A 16 21.21 11.73 -14.73
N PRO A 17 20.13 12.25 -15.35
CA PRO A 17 19.90 13.68 -15.37
C PRO A 17 19.88 14.20 -13.93
N GLU A 18 20.63 15.26 -13.66
CA GLU A 18 20.57 15.95 -12.37
C GLU A 18 19.11 16.35 -12.12
N PRO A 19 18.55 16.04 -10.94
CA PRO A 19 17.21 16.49 -10.59
C PRO A 19 17.16 18.03 -10.66
N PRO A 20 15.99 18.63 -10.93
CA PRO A 20 15.86 20.07 -11.19
C PRO A 20 16.09 20.97 -9.95
N PHE A 21 16.72 20.45 -8.89
CA PHE A 21 16.94 21.15 -7.63
C PHE A 21 18.44 21.27 -7.36
N SER A 22 18.89 22.50 -7.15
CA SER A 22 20.30 22.82 -6.94
C SER A 22 20.78 22.30 -5.58
N ARG A 23 21.97 21.68 -5.56
CA ARG A 23 22.68 21.18 -4.37
C ARG A 23 22.97 22.33 -3.40
N GLY A 24 22.00 22.65 -2.55
CA GLY A 24 22.06 23.81 -1.66
C GLY A 24 20.75 24.14 -0.93
N GLU A 25 19.61 23.58 -1.34
CA GLU A 25 18.38 23.63 -0.53
C GLU A 25 18.28 22.35 0.30
N GLU A 26 18.50 22.52 1.60
CA GLU A 26 18.40 21.50 2.65
C GLU A 26 17.00 20.87 2.62
N TRP A 27 16.90 19.65 2.10
CA TRP A 27 15.72 18.80 2.28
C TRP A 27 15.66 18.40 3.75
N GLY A 28 15.04 19.23 4.57
CA GLY A 28 14.62 18.85 5.91
C GLY A 28 13.61 17.70 5.81
N ASP A 29 14.05 16.53 6.24
CA ASP A 29 13.24 15.34 6.57
C ASP A 29 12.61 14.54 5.41
N GLY A 30 13.32 14.42 4.27
CA GLY A 30 13.00 13.37 3.30
C GLY A 30 13.37 11.98 3.85
N PRO A 31 12.54 10.93 3.71
CA PRO A 31 12.87 9.61 4.25
C PRO A 31 14.15 9.10 3.59
N ALA A 32 15.09 8.66 4.42
CA ALA A 32 16.34 8.06 3.94
C ALA A 32 16.01 6.87 3.01
N PRO A 33 16.79 6.67 1.92
CA PRO A 33 16.62 5.48 1.09
C PRO A 33 16.87 4.25 1.96
N TYR A 34 15.86 3.38 2.06
CA TYR A 34 15.98 2.13 2.82
C TYR A 34 16.96 1.19 2.10
N GLU A 35 17.99 0.74 2.81
CA GLU A 35 18.85 -0.36 2.37
C GLU A 35 18.02 -1.67 2.36
N PRO A 36 18.11 -2.52 1.32
CA PRO A 36 17.36 -3.78 1.28
C PRO A 36 17.73 -4.70 2.44
N GLY A 37 16.79 -4.94 3.35
CA GLY A 37 16.95 -5.87 4.48
C GLY A 37 16.91 -5.24 5.88
N GLU A 38 16.81 -3.92 5.97
CA GLU A 38 16.75 -3.21 7.25
C GLU A 38 15.33 -2.68 7.49
N ALA A 39 14.48 -3.48 8.14
CA ALA A 39 13.15 -3.02 8.55
C ALA A 39 13.29 -2.01 9.70
N PRO A 40 12.69 -0.81 9.62
CA PRO A 40 12.86 0.24 10.60
C PRO A 40 11.87 0.05 11.75
N TYR A 41 11.98 -1.01 12.54
CA TYR A 41 11.13 -1.15 13.73
C TYR A 41 11.94 -1.01 15.01
N ARG A 42 11.81 0.15 15.67
CA ARG A 42 12.15 0.29 17.09
C ARG A 42 10.89 -0.03 17.91
N PRO A 43 10.92 -1.03 18.80
CA PRO A 43 9.78 -1.31 19.66
C PRO A 43 9.59 -0.16 20.67
N GLY A 44 8.57 0.68 20.49
CA GLY A 44 8.27 1.73 21.47
C GLY A 44 7.32 2.85 21.05
N ASP A 45 7.27 3.23 19.77
CA ASP A 45 6.37 4.29 19.31
C ASP A 45 5.05 3.68 18.83
N ARG A 46 4.05 3.67 19.73
CA ARG A 46 2.70 3.14 19.47
C ARG A 46 1.85 4.13 18.68
N THR A 47 2.32 4.50 17.50
CA THR A 47 1.46 4.98 16.43
C THR A 47 1.92 4.22 15.19
N PRO A 48 1.06 3.40 14.57
CA PRO A 48 1.44 2.73 13.33
C PRO A 48 1.97 3.78 12.34
N PRO A 49 2.98 3.44 11.51
CA PRO A 49 3.44 4.33 10.46
C PRO A 49 2.22 4.85 9.70
N GLN A 50 2.04 6.18 9.61
CA GLN A 50 0.90 6.79 8.91
C GLN A 50 1.06 6.67 7.38
N ASP A 51 1.31 5.46 6.88
CA ASP A 51 1.47 5.18 5.47
C ASP A 51 0.11 4.95 4.83
N MET A 52 -0.44 6.03 4.29
CA MET A 52 -1.74 5.98 3.62
C MET A 52 -1.74 5.06 2.39
N ALA A 53 -0.61 4.92 1.71
CA ALA A 53 -0.50 4.06 0.54
C ALA A 53 -0.51 2.59 0.97
N ALA A 54 0.09 2.26 2.11
CA ALA A 54 0.01 0.92 2.69
C ALA A 54 -1.44 0.58 3.09
N GLU A 55 -2.14 1.46 3.81
CA GLU A 55 -3.55 1.23 4.17
C GLU A 55 -4.44 1.00 2.93
N GLN A 56 -4.29 1.85 1.91
CA GLN A 56 -5.03 1.69 0.66
C GLN A 56 -4.69 0.37 -0.05
N SER A 57 -3.41 -0.03 -0.02
CA SER A 57 -2.94 -1.28 -0.62
C SER A 57 -3.46 -2.50 0.11
N VAL A 58 -3.54 -2.46 1.45
CA VAL A 58 -4.17 -3.51 2.27
C VAL A 58 -5.63 -3.67 1.86
N LEU A 59 -6.43 -2.60 1.96
CA LEU A 59 -7.86 -2.65 1.66
C LEU A 59 -8.13 -3.06 0.21
N GLY A 60 -7.38 -2.51 -0.74
CA GLY A 60 -7.49 -2.88 -2.14
C GLY A 60 -7.17 -4.36 -2.36
N SER A 61 -6.15 -4.90 -1.68
CA SER A 61 -5.76 -6.31 -1.82
C SER A 61 -6.85 -7.23 -1.29
N MET A 62 -7.44 -6.87 -0.15
CA MET A 62 -8.59 -7.58 0.43
C MET A 62 -9.80 -7.58 -0.53
N LEU A 63 -10.08 -6.44 -1.19
CA LEU A 63 -11.16 -6.34 -2.18
C LEU A 63 -10.95 -7.18 -3.45
N LEU A 64 -9.71 -7.62 -3.72
CA LEU A 64 -9.34 -8.39 -4.91
C LEU A 64 -9.19 -9.89 -4.63
N SER A 65 -8.90 -10.29 -3.40
CA SER A 65 -8.55 -11.68 -3.07
C SER A 65 -9.03 -12.09 -1.69
N LYS A 66 -9.79 -13.19 -1.65
CA LYS A 66 -10.18 -13.84 -0.39
C LYS A 66 -8.98 -14.33 0.44
N ASP A 67 -7.87 -14.67 -0.22
CA ASP A 67 -6.66 -15.15 0.46
C ASP A 67 -5.97 -13.96 1.14
N ALA A 68 -5.97 -12.79 0.48
CA ALA A 68 -5.51 -11.55 1.09
C ALA A 68 -6.37 -11.14 2.31
N ILE A 69 -7.68 -11.38 2.27
CA ILE A 69 -8.54 -11.15 3.45
C ILE A 69 -8.10 -12.05 4.61
N ALA A 70 -7.84 -13.34 4.33
CA ALA A 70 -7.39 -14.29 5.36
C ALA A 70 -6.06 -13.84 5.98
N ASP A 71 -5.06 -13.51 5.16
CA ASP A 71 -3.74 -13.08 5.60
C ASP A 71 -3.80 -11.78 6.44
N VAL A 72 -4.60 -10.81 6.00
CA VAL A 72 -4.77 -9.53 6.72
C VAL A 72 -5.53 -9.73 8.03
N ALA A 73 -6.56 -10.58 8.05
CA ALA A 73 -7.34 -10.85 9.26
C ALA A 73 -6.52 -11.52 10.38
N GLU A 74 -5.43 -12.21 10.05
CA GLU A 74 -4.49 -12.74 11.04
C GLU A 74 -3.65 -11.66 11.72
N SER A 75 -3.40 -10.54 11.03
CA SER A 75 -2.41 -9.55 11.43
C SER A 75 -2.97 -8.21 11.88
N LEU A 76 -4.10 -7.76 11.33
CA LEU A 76 -4.69 -6.45 11.57
C LEU A 76 -6.13 -6.52 12.11
N ARG A 77 -6.52 -5.46 12.80
CA ARG A 77 -7.87 -5.13 13.27
C ARG A 77 -8.25 -3.76 12.73
N GLY A 78 -9.55 -3.46 12.69
CA GLY A 78 -10.04 -2.17 12.17
C GLY A 78 -9.37 -0.95 12.82
N HIS A 79 -9.14 -1.01 14.14
CA HIS A 79 -8.52 0.08 14.89
C HIS A 79 -7.01 0.28 14.64
N ASP A 80 -6.36 -0.63 13.89
CA ASP A 80 -4.97 -0.45 13.49
C ASP A 80 -4.83 0.55 12.33
N PHE A 81 -5.92 0.79 11.58
CA PHE A 81 -5.94 1.81 10.54
C PHE A 81 -5.98 3.22 11.15
N TYR A 82 -5.13 4.10 10.64
CA TYR A 82 -5.11 5.50 11.06
C TYR A 82 -6.34 6.27 10.59
N ARG A 83 -6.87 5.95 9.39
CA ARG A 83 -8.10 6.58 8.91
C ARG A 83 -9.35 5.85 9.40
N PRO A 84 -10.28 6.55 10.08
CA PRO A 84 -11.56 5.95 10.46
C PRO A 84 -12.37 5.43 9.27
N SER A 85 -12.23 6.04 8.08
CA SER A 85 -12.87 5.53 6.87
C SER A 85 -12.32 4.17 6.44
N HIS A 86 -11.04 3.89 6.72
CA HIS A 86 -10.40 2.62 6.37
C HIS A 86 -10.75 1.51 7.36
N GLU A 87 -10.85 1.84 8.66
CA GLU A 87 -11.44 0.96 9.68
C GLU A 87 -12.84 0.48 9.24
N ILE A 88 -13.72 1.39 8.86
CA ILE A 88 -15.09 1.07 8.41
C ILE A 88 -15.08 0.11 7.21
N ILE A 89 -14.20 0.35 6.22
CA ILE A 89 -14.10 -0.51 5.04
C ILE A 89 -13.59 -1.90 5.42
N HIS A 90 -12.52 -1.96 6.22
CA HIS A 90 -11.95 -3.20 6.72
C HIS A 90 -13.01 -4.05 7.44
N ASP A 91 -13.76 -3.45 8.36
CA ASP A 91 -14.75 -4.17 9.16
C ASP A 91 -15.90 -4.68 8.28
N ALA A 92 -16.33 -3.91 7.28
CA ALA A 92 -17.32 -4.37 6.31
C ALA A 92 -16.81 -5.57 5.48
N ILE A 93 -15.53 -5.56 5.08
CA ILE A 93 -14.91 -6.69 4.38
C ILE A 93 -14.86 -7.94 5.27
N ILE A 94 -14.40 -7.79 6.52
CA ILE A 94 -14.33 -8.90 7.49
C ILE A 94 -15.71 -9.48 7.77
N ASP A 95 -16.74 -8.64 7.92
CA ASP A 95 -18.10 -9.08 8.15
C ASP A 95 -18.66 -9.88 6.97
N LEU A 96 -18.46 -9.41 5.73
CA LEU A 96 -18.84 -10.15 4.52
C LEU A 96 -18.12 -11.49 4.44
N TYR A 97 -16.80 -11.47 4.63
CA TYR A 97 -15.96 -12.66 4.62
C TYR A 97 -16.40 -13.69 5.68
N GLY A 98 -16.70 -13.24 6.90
CA GLY A 98 -17.18 -14.08 7.99
C GLY A 98 -18.55 -14.73 7.73
N ARG A 99 -19.39 -14.11 6.88
CA ARG A 99 -20.65 -14.69 6.41
C ARG A 99 -20.49 -15.60 5.18
N GLY A 100 -19.27 -15.73 4.65
CA GLY A 100 -18.98 -16.45 3.40
C GLY A 100 -19.49 -15.71 2.16
N GLU A 101 -19.73 -14.40 2.26
CA GLU A 101 -20.15 -13.54 1.15
C GLU A 101 -18.91 -12.99 0.42
N PRO A 102 -18.97 -12.72 -0.90
CA PRO A 102 -17.91 -12.03 -1.60
C PRO A 102 -17.69 -10.64 -1.00
N ALA A 103 -16.43 -10.23 -0.86
CA ALA A 103 -16.07 -8.89 -0.41
C ALA A 103 -15.30 -8.16 -1.52
N ASP A 104 -16.02 -7.80 -2.58
CA ASP A 104 -15.53 -6.99 -3.70
C ASP A 104 -16.10 -5.56 -3.60
N PRO A 105 -15.65 -4.59 -4.43
CA PRO A 105 -16.13 -3.21 -4.34
C PRO A 105 -17.65 -3.04 -4.43
N VAL A 106 -18.33 -3.92 -5.17
CA VAL A 106 -19.79 -3.85 -5.36
C VAL A 106 -20.50 -4.34 -4.11
N THR A 107 -20.09 -5.48 -3.57
CA THR A 107 -20.73 -6.05 -2.37
C THR A 107 -20.43 -5.24 -1.12
N VAL A 108 -19.20 -4.73 -0.99
CA VAL A 108 -18.81 -3.83 0.12
C VAL A 108 -19.57 -2.50 0.02
N ALA A 109 -19.75 -1.92 -1.17
CA ALA A 109 -20.58 -0.73 -1.33
C ALA A 109 -22.02 -0.97 -0.88
N ALA A 110 -22.60 -2.12 -1.26
CA ALA A 110 -23.96 -2.49 -0.86
C ALA A 110 -24.06 -2.67 0.66
N GLU A 111 -23.11 -3.34 1.29
CA GLU A 111 -23.03 -3.52 2.74
C GLU A 111 -22.98 -2.18 3.46
N LEU A 112 -22.04 -1.30 3.07
CA LEU A 112 -21.89 0.03 3.65
C LEU A 112 -23.12 0.92 3.41
N GLY A 113 -23.79 0.74 2.27
CA GLY A 113 -25.06 1.38 1.97
C GLY A 113 -26.16 0.97 2.96
N ARG A 114 -26.27 -0.32 3.28
CA ARG A 114 -27.23 -0.82 4.28
C ARG A 114 -26.92 -0.30 5.70
N ARG A 115 -25.64 -0.08 6.02
CA ARG A 115 -25.19 0.50 7.31
C ARG A 115 -25.37 2.01 7.40
N GLY A 116 -25.60 2.70 6.27
CA GLY A 116 -25.61 4.16 6.22
C GLY A 116 -24.21 4.78 6.32
N GLU A 117 -23.16 4.02 5.98
CA GLU A 117 -21.76 4.42 6.14
C GLU A 117 -21.04 4.68 4.81
N LEU A 118 -21.66 4.36 3.68
CA LEU A 118 -21.04 4.48 2.36
C LEU A 118 -20.48 5.89 2.06
N GLU A 119 -21.24 6.93 2.37
CA GLU A 119 -20.78 8.32 2.18
C GLU A 119 -19.62 8.70 3.09
N ARG A 120 -19.52 8.09 4.29
CA ARG A 120 -18.44 8.35 5.25
C ARG A 120 -17.09 7.83 4.77
N VAL A 121 -17.10 6.88 3.83
CA VAL A 121 -15.88 6.29 3.27
C VAL A 121 -15.52 6.84 1.88
N GLY A 122 -16.24 7.87 1.39
CA GLY A 122 -15.99 8.46 0.07
C GLY A 122 -16.81 7.83 -1.07
N GLY A 123 -17.81 7.01 -0.74
CA GLY A 123 -18.73 6.42 -1.71
C GLY A 123 -18.17 5.21 -2.47
N ALA A 124 -19.03 4.61 -3.30
CA ALA A 124 -18.64 3.47 -4.15
C ALA A 124 -17.41 3.74 -5.05
N PRO A 125 -17.21 4.95 -5.62
CA PRO A 125 -16.01 5.23 -6.41
C PRO A 125 -14.70 5.02 -5.64
N TYR A 126 -14.67 5.33 -4.34
CA TYR A 126 -13.45 5.16 -3.54
C TYR A 126 -13.04 3.70 -3.42
N LEU A 127 -14.01 2.79 -3.24
CA LEU A 127 -13.73 1.34 -3.19
C LEU A 127 -13.13 0.83 -4.51
N HIS A 128 -13.61 1.34 -5.65
CA HIS A 128 -13.00 1.01 -6.95
C HIS A 128 -11.60 1.58 -7.10
N THR A 129 -11.32 2.79 -6.58
CA THR A 129 -9.98 3.36 -6.54
C THR A 129 -9.02 2.50 -5.72
N LEU A 130 -9.46 1.98 -4.56
CA LEU A 130 -8.64 1.09 -3.73
C LEU A 130 -8.23 -0.16 -4.51
N SER A 131 -9.18 -0.84 -5.16
CA SER A 131 -8.87 -2.03 -5.98
C SER A 131 -7.96 -1.71 -7.17
N ALA A 132 -8.09 -0.53 -7.79
CA ALA A 132 -7.29 -0.15 -8.94
C ALA A 132 -5.83 0.19 -8.58
N ASN A 133 -5.57 0.59 -7.33
CA ASN A 133 -4.25 1.04 -6.88
C ASN A 133 -3.32 -0.09 -6.43
N VAL A 134 -3.78 -1.35 -6.46
CA VAL A 134 -3.01 -2.50 -5.98
C VAL A 134 -2.28 -3.16 -7.14
N PRO A 135 -0.94 -3.17 -7.14
CA PRO A 135 -0.17 -3.83 -8.19
C PRO A 135 -0.31 -5.35 -8.12
N ILE A 136 -0.22 -5.92 -6.90
CA ILE A 136 -0.25 -7.36 -6.65
C ILE A 136 -0.95 -7.63 -5.31
N ALA A 137 -2.15 -8.21 -5.36
CA ALA A 137 -2.94 -8.50 -4.16
C ALA A 137 -2.27 -9.52 -3.20
N ALA A 138 -1.43 -10.42 -3.72
CA ALA A 138 -0.68 -11.40 -2.91
C ALA A 138 0.33 -10.75 -1.95
N ASN A 139 0.66 -9.47 -2.12
CA ASN A 139 1.55 -8.74 -1.22
C ASN A 139 0.81 -8.13 -0.02
N ALA A 140 -0.47 -8.47 0.20
CA ALA A 140 -1.29 -7.92 1.29
C ALA A 140 -0.61 -7.99 2.66
N GLY A 141 0.00 -9.12 3.01
CA GLY A 141 0.73 -9.29 4.27
C GLY A 141 1.90 -8.33 4.43
N TYR A 142 2.64 -8.03 3.35
CA TYR A 142 3.73 -7.04 3.39
C TYR A 142 3.19 -5.63 3.69
N TYR A 143 2.10 -5.23 3.05
CA TYR A 143 1.47 -3.93 3.34
C TYR A 143 0.88 -3.88 4.75
N ALA A 144 0.35 -5.00 5.25
CA ALA A 144 -0.19 -5.10 6.60
C ALA A 144 0.87 -4.88 7.69
N GLU A 145 2.09 -5.40 7.50
CA GLU A 145 3.20 -5.13 8.44
C GLU A 145 3.64 -3.65 8.46
N ILE A 146 3.39 -2.89 7.39
CA ILE A 146 3.65 -1.44 7.37
C ILE A 146 2.57 -0.68 8.17
N VAL A 147 1.34 -1.20 8.19
CA VAL A 147 0.21 -0.61 8.93
C VAL A 147 0.24 -0.94 10.42
N ARG A 148 1.02 -1.93 10.85
CA ARG A 148 1.09 -2.39 12.26
C ARG A 148 1.95 -1.50 13.17
#